data_AF-A0A7M2X2A8-F1
#
_entry.id   AF-A0A7M2X2A8-F1
#
_cell.length_a   1.000
_cell.length_b   1.000
_cell.length_c   1.000
_cell.angle_alpha   90.00
_cell.angle_beta   90.00
_cell.angle_gamma   90.00
#
_symmetry.space_group_name_H-M   'P 1'
#
loop_
_entity.id
_entity.type
_entity.pdbx_description
1 polymer ?
#
loop_
_entity_poly.entity_id
_entity_poly.type
_entity_poly.pdbx_seq_one_letter_code
_entity_poly.pdbx_strand_id
1 'polypeptide(L)'
;MTIEVEISGDTPASVVLRDSTNTYGVKRTDTNAVVVAAGTAMVNAGGGIWRKSFDEPALGLTYAYGYRITWDDGSYNDGSRTIAGSTDAGPSYLTVATASAVLVSVPSTQLAAYRAASDADKLAALVQATAEIDAAGPWQGRRYDLDPAVQTLEFPRVPYERYQTAPGQAIRPPAAYAIAEQVWDWDDTTKTAVVPRNVKLAVLHQANAILLGERAARLDAQHDGLASQDVGSLKESYRPAAGGGREKNLVRQAADLLRPYRLKSGRIL
;
A
#
# COMPACT_ATOMS: atom_id res chain seq x y z
N MET A 1 -11.09 -7.22 0.30
CA MET A 1 -11.57 -8.55 -0.15
C MET A 1 -13.05 -8.70 0.19
N THR A 2 -13.82 -9.45 -0.60
CA THR A 2 -15.27 -9.65 -0.37
C THR A 2 -15.59 -11.14 -0.35
N ILE A 3 -16.30 -11.59 0.69
CA ILE A 3 -16.91 -12.92 0.75
C ILE A 3 -18.37 -12.79 0.33
N GLU A 4 -18.78 -13.68 -0.57
CA GLU A 4 -20.16 -13.82 -1.01
C GLU A 4 -20.64 -15.24 -0.69
N VAL A 5 -21.81 -15.30 -0.07
CA VAL A 5 -22.55 -16.56 0.14
C VAL A 5 -23.83 -16.43 -0.69
N GLU A 6 -23.93 -17.27 -1.70
CA GLU A 6 -25.13 -17.41 -2.52
C GLU A 6 -26.05 -18.46 -1.91
N ILE A 7 -27.32 -18.09 -1.74
CA ILE A 7 -28.37 -18.92 -1.15
C ILE A 7 -29.46 -19.04 -2.21
N SER A 8 -29.61 -20.25 -2.76
CA SER A 8 -30.67 -20.55 -3.70
C SER A 8 -31.98 -20.81 -2.97
N GLY A 9 -33.06 -20.14 -3.36
CA GLY A 9 -34.40 -20.36 -2.81
C GLY A 9 -34.87 -19.27 -1.85
N ASP A 10 -35.38 -19.69 -0.69
CA ASP A 10 -36.00 -18.81 0.31
C ASP A 10 -35.02 -17.79 0.92
N THR A 11 -35.57 -16.72 1.51
CA THR A 11 -34.77 -15.69 2.16
C THR A 11 -34.53 -16.08 3.62
N PRO A 12 -33.28 -16.29 4.06
CA PRO A 12 -33.00 -16.61 5.45
C PRO A 12 -33.23 -15.42 6.37
N ALA A 13 -33.54 -15.70 7.64
CA ALA A 13 -33.67 -14.69 8.70
C ALA A 13 -32.35 -13.97 8.97
N SER A 14 -31.23 -14.72 8.97
CA SER A 14 -29.90 -14.15 9.13
C SER A 14 -28.80 -15.03 8.56
N VAL A 15 -27.69 -14.39 8.18
CA VAL A 15 -26.44 -15.07 7.81
C VAL A 15 -25.29 -14.44 8.59
N VAL A 16 -24.52 -15.27 9.28
CA VAL A 16 -23.38 -14.85 10.10
C VAL A 16 -22.12 -15.64 9.73
N LEU A 17 -20.96 -14.99 9.77
CA LEU A 17 -19.67 -15.65 9.62
C LEU A 17 -19.28 -16.33 10.94
N ARG A 18 -19.20 -17.65 10.94
CA ARG A 18 -18.76 -18.47 12.07
C ARG A 18 -18.37 -19.86 11.59
N ASP A 19 -17.34 -20.44 12.17
CA ASP A 19 -17.04 -21.86 12.03
C ASP A 19 -17.93 -22.71 12.96
N SER A 20 -17.83 -24.03 12.83
CA SER A 20 -18.63 -24.99 13.62
C SER A 20 -18.36 -24.90 15.13
N THR A 21 -17.17 -24.44 15.53
CA THR A 21 -16.79 -24.27 16.95
C THR A 21 -17.04 -22.86 17.48
N ASN A 22 -17.48 -21.92 16.62
CA ASN A 22 -17.70 -20.51 16.96
C ASN A 22 -16.42 -19.77 17.45
N THR A 23 -15.27 -20.13 16.89
CA THR A 23 -13.94 -19.56 17.16
C THR A 23 -13.58 -18.42 16.19
N TYR A 24 -13.92 -18.54 14.90
CA TYR A 24 -13.61 -17.52 13.88
C TYR A 24 -14.71 -17.38 12.83
N GLY A 25 -14.80 -16.21 12.20
CA GLY A 25 -15.60 -16.01 10.98
C GLY A 25 -14.73 -16.23 9.74
N VAL A 26 -13.57 -15.56 9.70
CA VAL A 26 -12.54 -15.70 8.66
C VAL A 26 -11.17 -15.80 9.33
N LYS A 27 -10.32 -16.71 8.87
CA LYS A 27 -8.92 -16.82 9.30
C LYS A 27 -8.00 -17.03 8.11
N ARG A 28 -6.73 -16.68 8.27
CA ARG A 28 -5.68 -17.06 7.33
C ARG A 28 -5.39 -18.57 7.42
N THR A 29 -5.09 -19.21 6.29
CA THR A 29 -4.77 -20.65 6.27
C THR A 29 -3.33 -20.95 6.67
N ASP A 30 -2.42 -19.99 6.55
CA ASP A 30 -0.99 -20.17 6.82
C ASP A 30 -0.64 -20.07 8.32
N THR A 31 -1.24 -19.11 9.01
CA THR A 31 -0.92 -18.74 10.40
C THR A 31 -2.06 -19.01 11.38
N ASN A 32 -3.24 -19.35 10.86
CA ASN A 32 -4.50 -19.41 11.62
C ASN A 32 -4.90 -18.09 12.29
N ALA A 33 -4.26 -16.96 11.94
CA ALA A 33 -4.63 -15.66 12.47
C ALA A 33 -6.06 -15.30 12.05
N VAL A 34 -6.88 -14.91 13.02
CA VAL A 34 -8.29 -14.52 12.81
C VAL A 34 -8.33 -13.14 12.18
N VAL A 35 -9.02 -13.03 11.04
CA VAL A 35 -9.21 -11.77 10.29
C VAL A 35 -10.57 -11.16 10.59
N VAL A 36 -11.59 -12.00 10.71
CA VAL A 36 -12.94 -11.59 11.08
C VAL A 36 -13.42 -12.49 12.22
N ALA A 37 -13.87 -11.88 13.31
CA ALA A 37 -14.37 -12.59 14.49
C ALA A 37 -15.62 -13.43 14.17
N ALA A 38 -15.82 -14.51 14.92
CA ALA A 38 -17.02 -15.34 14.82
C ALA A 38 -18.29 -14.53 15.18
N GLY A 39 -19.41 -14.90 14.57
CA GLY A 39 -20.71 -14.25 14.76
C GLY A 39 -20.87 -12.94 14.00
N THR A 40 -19.89 -12.53 13.19
CA THR A 40 -20.00 -11.30 12.40
C THR A 40 -21.13 -11.41 11.37
N ALA A 41 -22.13 -10.54 11.47
CA ALA A 41 -23.25 -10.53 10.53
C ALA A 41 -22.81 -10.18 9.10
N MET A 42 -23.40 -10.89 8.13
CA MET A 42 -23.32 -10.55 6.71
C MET A 42 -24.47 -9.61 6.32
N VAL A 43 -24.31 -8.87 5.23
CA VAL A 43 -25.31 -7.93 4.71
C VAL A 43 -26.03 -8.59 3.53
N ASN A 44 -27.36 -8.57 3.54
CA ASN A 44 -28.17 -9.02 2.41
C ASN A 44 -27.97 -8.06 1.23
N ALA A 45 -27.43 -8.58 0.11
CA ALA A 45 -27.19 -7.85 -1.12
C ALA A 45 -28.31 -8.02 -2.17
N GLY A 46 -29.40 -8.71 -1.80
CA GLY A 46 -30.51 -9.06 -2.68
C GLY A 46 -30.25 -10.33 -3.49
N GLY A 47 -31.32 -10.89 -4.07
CA GLY A 47 -31.24 -12.05 -4.98
C GLY A 47 -30.66 -13.33 -4.35
N GLY A 48 -30.82 -13.51 -3.03
CA GLY A 48 -30.24 -14.65 -2.31
C GLY A 48 -28.75 -14.49 -2.00
N ILE A 49 -28.13 -13.35 -2.27
CA ILE A 49 -26.70 -13.12 -2.05
C ILE A 49 -26.50 -12.37 -0.73
N TRP A 50 -25.64 -12.92 0.13
CA TRP A 50 -25.19 -12.26 1.36
C TRP A 50 -23.70 -11.97 1.27
N ARG A 51 -23.31 -10.76 1.66
CA ARG A 51 -21.94 -10.26 1.46
C ARG A 51 -21.32 -9.76 2.76
N LYS A 52 -20.01 -9.95 2.87
CA LYS A 52 -19.17 -9.28 3.84
C LYS A 52 -17.84 -8.93 3.21
N SER A 53 -17.47 -7.66 3.28
CA SER A 53 -16.13 -7.21 2.93
C SER A 53 -15.27 -7.06 4.17
N PHE A 54 -13.97 -7.31 3.99
CA PHE A 54 -12.93 -7.08 4.99
C PHE A 54 -11.64 -6.65 4.30
N ASP A 55 -10.79 -5.93 5.04
CA ASP A 55 -9.48 -5.53 4.56
C ASP A 55 -8.55 -6.73 4.58
N GLU A 56 -7.94 -7.00 3.43
CA GLU A 56 -7.04 -8.13 3.28
C GLU A 56 -5.72 -7.84 4.02
N PRO A 57 -5.33 -8.63 5.04
CA PRO A 57 -4.10 -8.34 5.79
C PRO A 57 -2.83 -8.34 4.94
N ALA A 58 -2.78 -9.19 3.91
CA ALA A 58 -1.74 -9.19 2.89
C ALA A 58 -2.23 -9.92 1.63
N LEU A 59 -1.66 -9.55 0.49
CA LEU A 59 -2.01 -10.09 -0.83
C LEU A 59 -1.56 -11.54 -1.01
N GLY A 60 -2.21 -12.24 -1.94
CA GLY A 60 -1.85 -13.61 -2.32
C GLY A 60 -2.04 -14.64 -1.21
N LEU A 61 -2.66 -14.25 -0.10
CA LEU A 61 -2.98 -15.15 1.00
C LEU A 61 -4.25 -15.94 0.68
N THR A 62 -4.38 -17.12 1.30
CA THR A 62 -5.62 -17.88 1.28
C THR A 62 -6.31 -17.79 2.63
N TYR A 63 -7.63 -17.63 2.60
CA TYR A 63 -8.45 -17.49 3.79
C TYR A 63 -9.46 -18.63 3.87
N ALA A 64 -9.63 -19.18 5.06
CA ALA A 64 -10.71 -20.10 5.38
C ALA A 64 -11.83 -19.31 6.09
N TYR A 65 -13.07 -19.53 5.67
CA TYR A 65 -14.23 -18.93 6.31
C TYR A 65 -15.31 -19.96 6.58
N GLY A 66 -16.02 -19.76 7.70
CA GLY A 66 -17.22 -20.50 8.05
C GLY A 66 -18.43 -19.56 8.03
N TYR A 67 -19.61 -20.11 7.75
CA TYR A 67 -20.86 -19.38 7.82
C TYR A 67 -21.98 -20.24 8.40
N ARG A 68 -22.95 -19.56 9.02
CA ARG A 68 -24.24 -20.13 9.43
C ARG A 68 -25.37 -19.34 8.79
N ILE A 69 -26.29 -20.06 8.16
CA ILE A 69 -27.55 -19.55 7.65
C ILE A 69 -28.63 -19.96 8.65
N THR A 70 -29.42 -19.02 9.15
CA THR A 70 -30.54 -19.29 10.06
C THR A 70 -31.85 -18.88 9.40
N TRP A 71 -32.85 -19.75 9.45
CA TRP A 71 -34.17 -19.56 8.86
C TRP A 71 -35.17 -19.03 9.89
N ASP A 72 -36.33 -18.56 9.43
CA ASP A 72 -37.37 -17.97 10.31
C ASP A 72 -37.93 -18.98 11.33
N ASP A 73 -37.88 -20.27 11.01
CA ASP A 73 -38.29 -21.36 11.92
C ASP A 73 -37.21 -21.70 12.96
N GLY A 74 -36.07 -21.01 12.94
CA GLY A 74 -34.93 -21.22 13.83
C GLY A 74 -34.01 -22.38 13.42
N SER A 75 -34.32 -23.11 12.36
CA SER A 75 -33.40 -24.10 11.79
C SER A 75 -32.17 -23.42 11.18
N TYR A 76 -31.06 -24.16 11.07
CA TYR A 76 -29.82 -23.59 10.55
C TYR A 76 -29.01 -24.58 9.71
N ASN A 77 -28.20 -24.02 8.80
CA ASN A 77 -27.21 -24.73 8.00
C ASN A 77 -25.83 -24.09 8.22
N ASP A 78 -24.84 -24.92 8.52
CA ASP A 78 -23.44 -24.51 8.60
C ASP A 78 -22.69 -24.90 7.34
N GLY A 79 -21.74 -24.06 6.93
CA GLY A 79 -20.84 -24.35 5.82
C GLY A 79 -19.46 -23.74 6.03
N SER A 80 -18.48 -24.25 5.29
CA SER A 80 -17.14 -23.69 5.27
C SER A 80 -16.56 -23.77 3.86
N ARG A 81 -15.72 -22.78 3.53
CA ARG A 81 -15.04 -22.68 2.24
C ARG A 81 -13.71 -21.96 2.39
N THR A 82 -12.90 -21.99 1.35
CA THR A 82 -11.72 -21.15 1.20
C THR A 82 -11.94 -20.12 0.10
N ILE A 83 -11.24 -19.01 0.21
CA ILE A 83 -11.21 -17.96 -0.79
C ILE A 83 -9.77 -17.47 -0.94
N ALA A 84 -9.31 -17.41 -2.19
CA ALA A 84 -8.01 -16.82 -2.51
C ALA A 84 -8.12 -15.30 -2.42
N GLY A 85 -7.16 -14.70 -1.74
CA GLY A 85 -6.95 -13.26 -1.69
C GLY A 85 -6.61 -12.66 -3.05
N SER A 86 -6.53 -11.33 -3.11
CA SER A 86 -6.14 -10.66 -4.36
C SER A 86 -4.70 -11.02 -4.72
N THR A 87 -4.49 -11.46 -5.95
CA THR A 87 -3.15 -11.56 -6.56
C THR A 87 -2.80 -10.29 -7.33
N ASP A 88 -3.81 -9.49 -7.69
CA ASP A 88 -3.54 -8.16 -8.22
C ASP A 88 -3.10 -7.31 -7.05
N ALA A 89 -1.80 -7.06 -7.07
CA ALA A 89 -1.16 -6.32 -6.03
C ALA A 89 -1.49 -4.83 -6.12
N GLY A 90 -2.05 -4.37 -7.24
CA GLY A 90 -2.12 -2.95 -7.54
C GLY A 90 -0.76 -2.42 -8.01
N PRO A 91 -0.70 -1.14 -8.37
CA PRO A 91 0.48 -0.57 -8.99
C PRO A 91 1.62 -0.42 -7.95
N SER A 92 2.83 -0.82 -8.37
CA SER A 92 4.05 -0.69 -7.58
C SER A 92 5.20 -0.19 -8.46
N TYR A 93 6.08 0.63 -7.89
CA TYR A 93 7.31 1.06 -8.58
C TYR A 93 8.32 -0.07 -8.79
N LEU A 94 8.16 -1.18 -8.08
CA LEU A 94 9.04 -2.32 -8.11
C LEU A 94 8.26 -3.63 -8.15
N THR A 95 8.79 -4.58 -8.90
CA THR A 95 8.49 -6.01 -8.77
C THR A 95 9.48 -6.67 -7.81
N VAL A 96 9.17 -7.85 -7.27
CA VAL A 96 10.11 -8.60 -6.41
C VAL A 96 11.45 -8.87 -7.11
N ALA A 97 11.41 -9.16 -8.41
CA ALA A 97 12.60 -9.38 -9.22
C ALA A 97 13.46 -8.11 -9.38
N THR A 98 12.83 -6.97 -9.73
CA THR A 98 13.56 -5.69 -9.87
C THR A 98 14.06 -5.15 -8.53
N ALA A 99 13.30 -5.34 -7.45
CA ALA A 99 13.73 -5.08 -6.09
C ALA A 99 15.03 -5.84 -5.75
N SER A 100 15.09 -7.13 -6.10
CA SER A 100 16.28 -7.97 -5.87
C SER A 100 17.51 -7.45 -6.60
N ALA A 101 17.35 -6.94 -7.82
CA ALA A 101 18.45 -6.30 -8.57
C ALA A 101 18.95 -5.02 -7.89
N VAL A 102 18.04 -4.17 -7.38
CA VAL A 102 18.42 -2.95 -6.65
C VAL A 102 19.17 -3.28 -5.35
N LEU A 103 18.75 -4.34 -4.65
CA LEU A 103 19.33 -4.78 -3.39
C LEU A 103 20.80 -5.25 -3.47
N VAL A 104 21.32 -5.56 -4.67
CA VAL A 104 22.75 -5.88 -4.86
C VAL A 104 23.64 -4.71 -4.44
N SER A 105 23.15 -3.48 -4.61
CA SER A 105 23.87 -2.26 -4.27
C SER A 105 23.65 -1.76 -2.83
N VAL A 106 22.88 -2.50 -2.03
CA VAL A 106 22.52 -2.14 -0.65
C VAL A 106 23.21 -3.12 0.30
N PRO A 107 23.89 -2.65 1.37
CA PRO A 107 24.51 -3.54 2.36
C PRO A 107 23.54 -4.61 2.87
N SER A 108 24.02 -5.84 3.05
CA SER A 108 23.17 -6.97 3.48
C SER A 108 22.57 -6.82 4.88
N THR A 109 23.22 -6.02 5.72
CA THR A 109 22.72 -5.64 7.06
C THR A 109 21.52 -4.70 7.01
N GLN A 110 21.31 -4.01 5.88
CA GLN A 110 20.13 -3.21 5.66
C GLN A 110 19.03 -4.04 5.00
N LEU A 111 17.78 -3.70 5.33
CA LEU A 111 16.59 -4.31 4.75
C LEU A 111 16.45 -5.81 5.06
N ALA A 112 16.90 -6.24 6.24
CA ALA A 112 16.91 -7.64 6.64
C ALA A 112 15.50 -8.26 6.67
N ALA A 113 14.48 -7.53 7.14
CA ALA A 113 13.10 -8.03 7.16
C ALA A 113 12.57 -8.25 5.74
N TYR A 114 12.83 -7.33 4.81
CA TYR A 114 12.47 -7.50 3.40
C TYR A 114 13.17 -8.71 2.76
N ARG A 115 14.46 -8.90 3.05
CA ARG A 115 15.22 -10.04 2.52
C ARG A 115 14.72 -11.38 3.06
N ALA A 116 14.31 -11.42 4.33
CA ALA A 116 13.82 -12.63 4.99
C ALA A 116 12.35 -12.97 4.68
N ALA A 117 11.57 -12.00 4.20
CA ALA A 117 10.15 -12.19 3.90
C ALA A 117 9.90 -13.12 2.71
N SER A 118 8.70 -13.72 2.68
CA SER A 118 8.21 -14.49 1.54
C SER A 118 7.98 -13.56 0.33
N ASP A 119 7.94 -14.11 -0.88
CA ASP A 119 7.71 -13.29 -2.08
C ASP A 119 6.30 -12.67 -2.12
N ALA A 120 5.30 -13.34 -1.53
CA ALA A 120 3.96 -12.80 -1.36
C ALA A 120 3.97 -11.59 -0.41
N ASP A 121 4.65 -11.71 0.74
CA ASP A 121 4.78 -10.61 1.70
C ASP A 121 5.58 -9.44 1.11
N LYS A 122 6.67 -9.72 0.37
CA LYS A 122 7.44 -8.68 -0.33
C LYS A 122 6.56 -7.91 -1.31
N LEU A 123 5.78 -8.63 -2.12
CA LEU A 123 4.88 -8.00 -3.09
C LEU A 123 3.86 -7.10 -2.40
N ALA A 124 3.19 -7.58 -1.35
CA ALA A 124 2.27 -6.78 -0.54
C ALA A 124 2.93 -5.54 0.07
N ALA A 125 4.14 -5.69 0.60
CA ALA A 125 4.88 -4.58 1.18
C ALA A 125 5.32 -3.53 0.14
N LEU A 126 5.71 -3.95 -1.07
CA LEU A 126 6.12 -3.03 -2.16
C LEU A 126 4.95 -2.18 -2.66
N VAL A 127 3.78 -2.78 -2.81
CA VAL A 127 2.55 -2.07 -3.18
C VAL A 127 2.20 -1.04 -2.13
N GLN A 128 2.12 -1.48 -0.88
CA GLN A 128 1.72 -0.60 0.20
C GLN A 128 2.74 0.54 0.39
N ALA A 129 4.04 0.23 0.27
CA ALA A 129 5.10 1.23 0.26
C ALA A 129 4.96 2.24 -0.89
N THR A 130 4.60 1.77 -2.09
CA THR A 130 4.36 2.63 -3.26
C THR A 130 3.20 3.57 -3.01
N ALA A 131 2.06 3.06 -2.54
CA ALA A 131 0.88 3.87 -2.21
C ALA A 131 1.20 4.94 -1.14
N GLU A 132 2.00 4.58 -0.15
CA GLU A 132 2.43 5.50 0.92
C GLU A 132 3.36 6.59 0.41
N ILE A 133 4.26 6.27 -0.53
CA ILE A 133 5.09 7.25 -1.22
C ILE A 133 4.21 8.19 -2.04
N ASP A 134 3.28 7.69 -2.84
CA ASP A 134 2.44 8.57 -3.66
C ASP A 134 1.59 9.53 -2.82
N ALA A 135 1.11 9.06 -1.66
CA ALA A 135 0.36 9.87 -0.72
C ALA A 135 1.21 10.89 0.08
N ALA A 136 2.54 10.77 0.10
CA ALA A 136 3.42 11.52 1.02
C ALA A 136 3.69 12.98 0.63
N GLY A 137 3.26 13.45 -0.54
CA GLY A 137 3.30 14.89 -0.78
C GLY A 137 3.11 15.34 -2.21
N PRO A 138 3.05 16.66 -2.42
CA PRO A 138 3.17 17.24 -3.74
C PRO A 138 4.62 17.10 -4.21
N TRP A 139 4.80 16.39 -5.32
CA TRP A 139 6.09 16.20 -5.97
C TRP A 139 6.37 17.33 -6.96
N GLN A 140 7.64 17.70 -7.12
CA GLN A 140 8.09 18.64 -8.14
C GLN A 140 7.80 18.10 -9.54
N GLY A 141 7.58 19.02 -10.47
CA GLY A 141 7.27 18.65 -11.85
C GLY A 141 5.87 18.07 -12.00
N ARG A 142 5.54 17.71 -13.24
CA ARG A 142 4.32 16.98 -13.59
C ARG A 142 4.64 15.50 -13.78
N ARG A 143 3.60 14.67 -13.74
CA ARG A 143 3.68 13.29 -14.25
C ARG A 143 4.11 13.33 -15.72
N TYR A 144 4.90 12.33 -16.12
CA TYR A 144 5.37 12.20 -17.50
C TYR A 144 4.17 12.10 -18.46
N ASP A 145 3.25 11.19 -18.14
CA ASP A 145 1.94 11.12 -18.78
C ASP A 145 0.89 11.83 -17.93
N LEU A 146 0.05 12.64 -18.57
CA LEU A 146 -1.05 13.34 -17.90
C LEU A 146 -2.34 12.51 -17.91
N ASP A 147 -2.41 11.46 -18.73
CA ASP A 147 -3.52 10.53 -18.71
C ASP A 147 -3.40 9.62 -17.47
N PRO A 148 -4.31 9.74 -16.48
CA PRO A 148 -4.28 8.89 -15.30
C PRO A 148 -4.55 7.41 -15.61
N ALA A 149 -5.12 7.09 -16.78
CA ALA A 149 -5.28 5.72 -17.24
C ALA A 149 -3.95 5.10 -17.70
N VAL A 150 -2.98 5.92 -18.11
CA VAL A 150 -1.64 5.48 -18.55
C VAL A 150 -0.64 5.55 -17.39
N GLN A 151 -0.60 6.67 -16.68
CA GLN A 151 0.26 6.86 -15.52
C GLN A 151 -0.57 7.06 -14.25
N THR A 152 -0.85 5.93 -13.60
CA THR A 152 -1.57 5.88 -12.31
C THR A 152 -0.71 6.41 -11.15
N LEU A 153 0.58 6.10 -11.14
CA LEU A 153 1.55 6.44 -10.10
C LEU A 153 2.18 7.83 -10.29
N GLU A 154 2.68 8.44 -9.21
CA GLU A 154 3.27 9.79 -9.26
C GLU A 154 4.59 9.91 -10.02
N PHE A 155 5.38 8.83 -10.13
CA PHE A 155 6.64 8.78 -10.87
C PHE A 155 6.53 7.87 -12.11
N PRO A 156 7.26 8.13 -13.20
CA PRO A 156 8.29 9.16 -13.38
C PRO A 156 7.72 10.57 -13.56
N ARG A 157 8.55 11.58 -13.25
CA ARG A 157 8.21 13.00 -13.37
C ARG A 157 9.15 13.75 -14.31
N VAL A 158 8.61 14.79 -14.90
CA VAL A 158 9.33 15.73 -15.78
C VAL A 158 9.13 17.15 -15.30
N PRO A 159 10.07 18.08 -15.58
CA PRO A 159 9.89 19.46 -15.20
C PRO A 159 8.63 20.05 -15.84
N TYR A 160 8.03 21.04 -15.18
CA TYR A 160 7.05 21.89 -15.84
C TYR A 160 7.79 22.66 -16.93
N GLU A 161 7.56 22.28 -18.18
CA GLU A 161 8.19 22.92 -19.31
C GLU A 161 7.62 24.34 -19.49
N ARG A 162 8.49 25.30 -19.81
CA ARG A 162 8.05 26.63 -20.27
C ARG A 162 7.44 26.56 -21.68
N TYR A 163 7.74 25.51 -22.42
CA TYR A 163 7.27 25.27 -23.78
C TYR A 163 6.35 24.05 -23.76
N GLN A 164 5.12 24.19 -24.22
CA GLN A 164 4.11 23.14 -24.22
C GLN A 164 4.54 21.96 -25.11
N THR A 165 5.15 20.91 -24.59
CA THR A 165 5.04 19.60 -25.26
C THR A 165 3.78 18.87 -24.84
N ALA A 166 3.29 18.07 -25.78
CA ALA A 166 2.16 17.19 -25.54
C ALA A 166 2.47 16.19 -24.40
N PRO A 167 1.44 15.77 -23.63
CA PRO A 167 1.56 14.66 -22.68
C PRO A 167 2.22 13.44 -23.32
N GLY A 168 3.05 12.72 -22.55
CA GLY A 168 3.75 11.53 -23.06
C GLY A 168 4.96 11.82 -23.97
N GLN A 169 5.35 13.09 -24.12
CA GLN A 169 6.64 13.48 -24.72
C GLN A 169 7.53 14.16 -23.68
N ALA A 170 8.81 13.77 -23.63
CA ALA A 170 9.84 14.55 -22.98
C ALA A 170 10.61 15.33 -24.04
N ILE A 171 10.74 16.65 -23.88
CA ILE A 171 11.78 17.40 -24.61
C ILE A 171 13.12 16.85 -24.14
N ARG A 172 13.98 16.36 -25.04
CA ARG A 172 15.37 16.01 -24.72
C ARG A 172 16.01 17.13 -23.88
N PRO A 173 16.71 16.87 -22.76
CA PRO A 173 17.32 17.94 -21.97
C PRO A 173 18.12 18.82 -22.91
N PRO A 174 17.77 20.11 -23.10
CA PRO A 174 18.63 20.98 -23.85
C PRO A 174 19.93 20.97 -23.07
N ALA A 175 20.99 20.42 -23.67
CA ALA A 175 22.25 20.09 -22.99
C ALA A 175 22.89 21.29 -22.26
N ALA A 176 22.38 22.51 -22.49
CA ALA A 176 22.79 23.77 -21.89
C ALA A 176 21.86 24.33 -20.78
N TYR A 177 20.68 23.74 -20.50
CA TYR A 177 19.72 24.27 -19.51
C TYR A 177 19.17 23.23 -18.53
N ALA A 178 19.88 22.12 -18.31
CA ALA A 178 19.67 21.32 -17.12
C ALA A 178 20.11 22.15 -15.90
N ILE A 179 19.26 23.09 -15.49
CA ILE A 179 19.37 23.73 -14.18
C ILE A 179 19.28 22.59 -13.17
N ALA A 180 20.36 22.41 -12.40
CA ALA A 180 20.57 21.29 -11.48
C ALA A 180 19.47 21.10 -10.42
N GLU A 181 18.46 21.98 -10.40
CA GLU A 181 17.37 22.02 -9.45
C GLU A 181 16.07 21.38 -9.95
N GLN A 182 15.97 20.99 -11.23
CA GLN A 182 14.74 20.40 -11.79
C GLN A 182 14.75 18.86 -11.72
N VAL A 183 13.64 18.29 -11.22
CA VAL A 183 13.39 16.84 -11.29
C VAL A 183 13.24 16.41 -12.74
N TRP A 184 14.08 15.46 -13.15
CA TRP A 184 14.05 14.89 -14.48
C TRP A 184 14.30 13.38 -14.42
N ASP A 185 13.24 12.60 -14.59
CA ASP A 185 13.28 11.14 -14.46
C ASP A 185 13.37 10.47 -15.84
N TRP A 186 14.50 10.65 -16.51
CA TRP A 186 14.74 10.18 -17.89
C TRP A 186 16.05 9.43 -18.02
N ASP A 187 16.01 8.29 -18.70
CA ASP A 187 17.20 7.57 -19.10
C ASP A 187 17.58 7.98 -20.53
N ASP A 188 18.69 8.73 -20.63
CA ASP A 188 19.19 9.19 -21.92
C ASP A 188 19.74 8.05 -22.80
N THR A 189 20.06 6.88 -22.24
CA THR A 189 20.50 5.73 -23.03
C THR A 189 19.33 5.11 -23.76
N THR A 190 18.26 4.82 -23.02
CA THR A 190 17.08 4.14 -23.57
C THR A 190 16.05 5.10 -24.16
N LYS A 191 16.22 6.42 -23.94
CA LYS A 191 15.28 7.46 -24.34
C LYS A 191 13.87 7.20 -23.81
N THR A 192 13.79 6.81 -22.53
CA THR A 192 12.52 6.53 -21.85
C THR A 192 12.45 7.21 -20.50
N ALA A 193 11.23 7.51 -20.05
CA ALA A 193 10.98 7.94 -18.69
C ALA A 193 11.14 6.75 -17.74
N VAL A 194 11.92 6.92 -16.67
CA VAL A 194 12.29 5.82 -15.77
C VAL A 194 12.11 6.24 -14.33
N VAL A 195 11.44 5.40 -13.54
CA VAL A 195 11.33 5.61 -12.09
C VAL A 195 12.74 5.69 -11.47
N PRO A 196 13.10 6.80 -10.80
CA PRO A 196 14.44 7.03 -10.31
C PRO A 196 14.90 5.99 -9.30
N ARG A 197 16.23 5.80 -9.23
CA ARG A 197 16.84 4.89 -8.26
C ARG A 197 16.50 5.28 -6.81
N ASN A 198 16.45 6.57 -6.50
CA ASN A 198 16.12 7.04 -5.15
C ASN A 198 14.67 6.70 -4.76
N VAL A 199 13.72 6.82 -5.69
CA VAL A 199 12.32 6.42 -5.48
C VAL A 199 12.24 4.91 -5.25
N LYS A 200 12.93 4.11 -6.06
CA LYS A 200 13.01 2.65 -5.89
C LYS A 200 13.59 2.25 -4.52
N LEU A 201 14.68 2.90 -4.10
CA LEU A 201 15.26 2.66 -2.77
C LEU A 201 14.32 3.10 -1.64
N ALA A 202 13.63 4.23 -1.79
CA ALA A 202 12.64 4.69 -0.82
C ALA A 202 11.52 3.66 -0.63
N VAL A 203 11.01 3.09 -1.73
CA VAL A 203 10.01 2.00 -1.70
C VAL A 203 10.55 0.79 -0.93
N LEU A 204 11.81 0.40 -1.14
CA LEU A 204 12.42 -0.74 -0.42
C LEU A 204 12.57 -0.49 1.08
N HIS A 205 13.01 0.70 1.47
CA HIS A 205 13.10 1.07 2.88
C HIS A 205 11.73 1.07 3.55
N GLN A 206 10.72 1.63 2.88
CA GLN A 206 9.34 1.63 3.36
C GLN A 206 8.75 0.22 3.44
N ALA A 207 8.97 -0.61 2.42
CA ALA A 207 8.50 -2.00 2.38
C ALA A 207 9.13 -2.84 3.51
N ASN A 208 10.43 -2.69 3.75
CA ASN A 208 11.09 -3.35 4.87
C ASN A 208 10.49 -2.95 6.22
N ALA A 209 10.13 -1.67 6.39
CA ALA A 209 9.49 -1.16 7.58
C ALA A 209 8.07 -1.71 7.80
N ILE A 210 7.30 -1.89 6.73
CA ILE A 210 5.99 -2.55 6.77
C ILE A 210 6.14 -4.00 7.25
N LEU A 211 7.11 -4.73 6.69
CA LEU A 211 7.34 -6.14 7.01
C LEU A 211 7.88 -6.38 8.42
N LEU A 212 8.61 -5.43 8.99
CA LEU A 212 9.19 -5.56 10.32
C LEU A 212 8.12 -5.54 11.44
N GLY A 213 6.92 -5.00 11.21
CA GLY A 213 5.89 -4.83 12.25
C GLY A 213 6.03 -3.52 13.04
N GLU A 214 5.32 -3.38 14.19
CA GLU A 214 5.17 -2.17 15.05
C GLU A 214 5.63 -0.85 14.40
N ARG A 215 4.89 -0.46 13.36
CA ARG A 215 5.33 0.10 12.06
C ARG A 215 6.50 1.08 12.09
N ALA A 216 7.67 0.51 11.77
CA ALA A 216 9.03 0.99 11.99
C ALA A 216 9.11 2.00 13.13
N ALA A 217 8.82 1.42 14.31
CA ALA A 217 8.66 1.96 15.63
C ALA A 217 8.53 3.47 15.64
N ARG A 218 7.29 3.92 15.37
CA ARG A 218 6.83 5.30 15.53
C ARG A 218 7.16 6.21 14.34
N LEU A 219 7.51 5.64 13.17
CA LEU A 219 8.08 6.29 11.98
C LEU A 219 9.25 7.21 12.38
N ASP A 220 10.12 6.54 13.13
CA ASP A 220 11.27 6.96 13.93
C ASP A 220 11.00 8.12 14.88
N ALA A 221 9.95 7.96 15.70
CA ALA A 221 9.34 8.99 16.54
C ALA A 221 9.13 10.27 15.73
N GLN A 222 8.54 10.03 14.55
CA GLN A 222 8.14 10.96 13.51
C GLN A 222 9.19 12.03 13.23
N HIS A 223 10.42 11.61 12.91
CA HIS A 223 11.49 12.42 12.30
C HIS A 223 11.97 13.70 13.00
N ASP A 224 11.24 14.18 14.00
CA ASP A 224 11.14 15.60 14.34
C ASP A 224 10.71 15.88 15.78
N GLY A 225 10.64 14.90 16.69
CA GLY A 225 10.44 15.22 18.11
C GLY A 225 8.98 15.22 18.59
N LEU A 226 8.27 14.20 18.17
CA LEU A 226 7.02 13.69 18.74
C LEU A 226 7.05 13.68 20.30
N ALA A 227 6.16 14.46 20.95
CA ALA A 227 6.24 14.94 22.34
C ALA A 227 5.64 14.11 23.53
N SER A 228 4.64 13.25 23.39
CA SER A 228 4.39 12.17 24.37
C SER A 228 3.59 11.00 23.78
N GLN A 229 3.87 9.81 24.30
CA GLN A 229 3.09 8.58 24.24
C GLN A 229 3.10 8.04 25.64
N ASP A 230 1.94 7.70 26.19
CA ASP A 230 1.87 6.66 27.16
C ASP A 230 0.78 5.61 26.80
N VAL A 231 1.18 4.36 27.03
CA VAL A 231 0.56 3.10 26.63
C VAL A 231 -0.06 2.38 27.84
N GLY A 232 -1.39 2.41 28.01
CA GLY A 232 -2.08 1.75 29.15
C GLY A 232 -2.77 2.74 30.10
N SER A 233 -2.42 2.75 31.40
CA SER A 233 -2.78 3.82 32.38
C SER A 233 -2.01 5.13 32.13
N LEU A 234 -1.80 5.43 30.87
CA LEU A 234 -0.60 6.02 30.33
C LEU A 234 -1.11 6.78 29.05
N LYS A 235 -0.66 8.03 28.79
CA LYS A 235 -1.11 9.08 27.83
C LYS A 235 -0.16 9.55 26.70
N GLU A 236 -0.67 9.52 25.46
CA GLU A 236 0.01 9.99 24.24
C GLU A 236 -0.45 11.36 23.71
N SER A 237 0.47 12.29 23.43
CA SER A 237 0.23 13.56 22.73
C SER A 237 1.32 13.99 21.72
N TYR A 238 0.91 14.28 20.48
CA TYR A 238 1.81 14.63 19.36
C TYR A 238 1.23 15.74 18.46
N ARG A 239 1.92 16.89 18.29
CA ARG A 239 1.46 18.01 17.42
C ARG A 239 2.59 18.60 16.55
N PRO A 240 2.53 18.48 15.21
CA PRO A 240 3.33 19.31 14.31
C PRO A 240 2.63 20.62 13.95
N ALA A 241 3.35 21.75 14.03
CA ALA A 241 2.87 23.10 13.74
C ALA A 241 2.39 23.29 12.28
N ALA A 242 1.55 24.30 12.06
CA ALA A 242 0.95 24.64 10.77
C ALA A 242 2.02 24.80 9.67
N GLY A 243 2.08 23.82 8.75
CA GLY A 243 2.95 23.84 7.56
C GLY A 243 3.75 22.56 7.28
N GLY A 244 3.98 21.67 8.26
CA GLY A 244 4.89 20.50 8.12
C GLY A 244 4.24 19.13 7.85
N GLY A 245 2.92 19.06 7.70
CA GLY A 245 2.15 17.83 7.96
C GLY A 245 2.16 16.68 6.95
N ARG A 246 3.12 16.55 6.03
CA ARG A 246 2.99 15.60 4.87
C ARG A 246 3.94 14.39 4.86
N GLU A 247 4.98 14.35 5.69
CA GLU A 247 5.89 13.17 5.78
C GLU A 247 5.35 12.04 6.66
N LYS A 248 4.11 12.15 7.16
CA LYS A 248 3.57 11.40 8.31
C LYS A 248 3.57 9.88 8.18
N ASN A 249 3.81 9.35 6.98
CA ASN A 249 3.75 7.93 6.70
C ASN A 249 5.06 7.36 6.13
N LEU A 250 6.12 8.16 5.96
CA LEU A 250 7.39 7.70 5.40
C LEU A 250 8.46 7.49 6.47
N VAL A 251 9.23 6.41 6.33
CA VAL A 251 10.45 6.20 7.13
C VAL A 251 11.55 7.17 6.75
N ARG A 252 12.55 7.35 7.62
CA ARG A 252 13.55 8.40 7.44
C ARG A 252 14.43 8.29 6.23
N GLN A 253 14.91 7.10 5.98
CA GLN A 253 15.69 6.81 4.81
C GLN A 253 14.86 7.08 3.54
N ALA A 254 13.56 6.74 3.54
CA ALA A 254 12.68 7.01 2.40
C ALA A 254 12.47 8.52 2.19
N ALA A 255 12.18 9.27 3.25
CA ALA A 255 11.99 10.72 3.17
C ALA A 255 13.26 11.47 2.71
N ASP A 256 14.44 11.09 3.23
CA ASP A 256 15.72 11.69 2.83
C ASP A 256 16.04 11.44 1.35
N LEU A 257 15.78 10.22 0.86
CA LEU A 257 15.93 9.86 -0.56
C LEU A 257 14.97 10.64 -1.46
N LEU A 258 13.78 10.95 -0.95
CA LEU A 258 12.72 11.66 -1.69
C LEU A 258 12.84 13.19 -1.57
N ARG A 259 13.67 13.73 -0.68
CA ARG A 259 13.86 15.18 -0.48
C ARG A 259 14.10 15.97 -1.77
N PRO A 260 14.93 15.52 -2.74
CA PRO A 260 15.14 16.25 -3.99
C PRO A 260 13.86 16.44 -4.82
N TYR A 261 12.91 15.50 -4.70
CA TYR A 261 11.67 15.47 -5.47
C TYR A 261 10.54 16.28 -4.84
N ARG A 262 10.71 16.77 -3.61
CA ARG A 262 9.64 17.49 -2.90
C ARG A 262 9.48 18.89 -3.43
N LEU A 263 8.24 19.33 -3.61
CA LEU A 263 7.96 20.71 -4.05
C LEU A 263 8.62 21.73 -3.10
N LYS A 264 9.62 22.48 -3.60
CA LYS A 264 10.25 23.58 -2.86
C LYS A 264 9.23 24.72 -2.76
N SER A 265 8.89 25.15 -1.55
CA SER A 265 7.98 26.30 -1.34
C SER A 265 8.53 27.52 -2.08
N GLY A 266 7.81 28.04 -3.07
CA GLY A 266 8.17 29.31 -3.71
C GLY A 266 7.76 29.50 -5.16
N ARG A 267 7.37 28.47 -5.91
CA ARG A 267 6.86 28.66 -7.29
C ARG A 267 6.05 27.46 -7.78
N ILE A 268 4.73 27.61 -7.78
CA ILE A 268 3.92 27.03 -8.86
C ILE A 268 4.20 27.98 -10.03
N LEU A 269 5.10 27.58 -10.93
CA LEU A 269 5.27 28.27 -12.21
C LEU A 269 4.17 27.83 -13.16
#